data_AF-A0A1V2IX34-F1
#
_entry.id   AF-A0A1V2IX34-F1
#
_cell.length_a   1.000
_cell.length_b   1.000
_cell.length_c   1.000
_cell.angle_alpha   90.00
_cell.angle_beta   90.00
_cell.angle_gamma   90.00
#
_symmetry.space_group_name_H-M   'P 1'
#
loop_
_entity.id
_entity.type
_entity.pdbx_description
1 polymer ?
#
loop_
_entity_poly.entity_id
_entity_poly.type
_entity_poly.pdbx_seq_one_letter_code
_entity_poly.pdbx_strand_id
1 'polypeptide(L)'
;MSGRSAATAGPARRWAPQRLWAADGLAAALEEATSQVEPWVLPGLSDLPGLGGAVLTAAAHQWLVADPAQLPVAVLGGRQVRDTLVTEFEQRIDSLRRMDDLLGGENVHGLAVSELRVIVRLLRTGAYNQRQHGRLYAVAAELARLAGWAAFDSGRHQAAQRYWLVALRAAHEAGRPAIGANILRCMAEQAVRFGDPADAVTLLRTARAGAADTLTATERAIVAGCLAVAYAQLGDVRSVHAEIAEALVQIERADPAADPEYIYWCSRSVIDYYAGKALLCAGDVAAAVEYLSRSVDQLDAAAYPRELVHHSAWLGVAEVDAGNVEQAVCLGYQVIELAARTASENARVDALTLCDAIEMAGYPGATALTDRARAALRAGNTAAAGP
;
A
#
# COMPACT_ATOMS: atom_id res chain seq x y z
N MET A 1 -27.33 -1.05 -53.02
CA MET A 1 -25.97 -1.36 -52.53
C MET A 1 -25.35 -0.10 -51.95
N SER A 2 -25.30 0.03 -50.62
CA SER A 2 -24.32 0.89 -49.95
C SER A 2 -24.12 0.34 -48.54
N GLY A 3 -23.09 -0.48 -48.37
CA GLY A 3 -22.71 -1.03 -47.07
C GLY A 3 -22.11 0.07 -46.21
N ARG A 4 -22.73 0.35 -45.06
CA ARG A 4 -22.06 1.08 -43.97
C ARG A 4 -21.08 0.12 -43.32
N SER A 5 -19.79 0.40 -43.48
CA SER A 5 -18.71 -0.27 -42.77
C SER A 5 -18.85 0.01 -41.28
N ALA A 6 -19.16 -1.04 -40.50
CA ALA A 6 -19.02 -1.00 -39.06
C ALA A 6 -17.52 -0.82 -38.75
N ALA A 7 -17.19 0.26 -38.03
CA ALA A 7 -15.87 0.43 -37.46
C ALA A 7 -15.70 -0.65 -36.38
N THR A 8 -14.91 -1.67 -36.69
CA THR A 8 -14.51 -2.70 -35.73
C THR A 8 -13.65 -2.04 -34.65
N ALA A 9 -14.11 -2.10 -33.40
CA ALA A 9 -13.29 -1.78 -32.25
C ALA A 9 -12.03 -2.67 -32.31
N GLY A 10 -10.85 -2.05 -32.42
CA GLY A 10 -9.58 -2.78 -32.38
C GLY A 10 -9.42 -3.55 -31.06
N PRO A 11 -8.63 -4.64 -31.03
CA PRO A 11 -8.43 -5.41 -29.81
C PRO A 11 -7.92 -4.50 -28.70
N ALA A 12 -8.53 -4.60 -27.51
CA ALA A 12 -8.09 -3.90 -26.31
C ALA A 12 -6.57 -4.05 -26.17
N ARG A 13 -5.84 -2.93 -26.23
CA ARG A 13 -4.38 -2.93 -26.13
C ARG A 13 -4.01 -3.60 -24.80
N ARG A 14 -3.25 -4.69 -24.85
CA ARG A 14 -2.76 -5.36 -23.65
C ARG A 14 -1.77 -4.43 -22.92
N TRP A 15 -2.03 -4.17 -21.64
CA TRP A 15 -1.09 -3.52 -20.73
C TRP A 15 0.27 -4.22 -20.78
N ALA A 16 1.34 -3.46 -21.05
CA ALA A 16 2.70 -3.99 -21.12
C ALA A 16 3.65 -3.10 -20.28
N PRO A 17 4.07 -3.56 -19.09
CA PRO A 17 4.94 -2.79 -18.20
C PRO A 17 6.23 -2.29 -18.86
N GLN A 18 6.77 -3.01 -19.84
CA GLN A 18 8.01 -2.59 -20.54
C GLN A 18 7.84 -1.29 -21.33
N ARG A 19 6.61 -0.92 -21.70
CA ARG A 19 6.34 0.32 -22.45
C ARG A 19 6.23 1.54 -21.56
N LEU A 20 6.10 1.37 -20.25
CA LEU A 20 5.90 2.46 -19.29
C LEU A 20 7.05 3.48 -19.31
N TRP A 21 8.27 3.01 -19.58
CA TRP A 21 9.49 3.83 -19.61
C TRP A 21 9.85 4.36 -21.00
N ALA A 22 9.02 4.10 -22.03
CA ALA A 22 9.16 4.74 -23.34
C ALA A 22 8.69 6.21 -23.30
N ALA A 23 9.08 7.00 -24.31
CA ALA A 23 8.83 8.45 -24.37
C ALA A 23 7.37 8.86 -24.08
N ASP A 24 6.38 8.17 -24.67
CA ASP A 24 4.94 8.42 -24.45
C ASP A 24 4.28 7.40 -23.50
N GLY A 25 5.08 6.52 -22.90
CA GLY A 25 4.61 5.37 -22.13
C GLY A 25 3.79 5.76 -20.91
N LEU A 26 4.26 6.77 -20.17
CA LEU A 26 3.63 7.24 -18.95
C LEU A 26 2.26 7.89 -19.22
N ALA A 27 2.13 8.72 -20.26
CA ALA A 27 0.87 9.37 -20.59
C ALA A 27 -0.20 8.35 -20.97
N ALA A 28 0.13 7.39 -21.86
CA ALA A 28 -0.77 6.32 -22.23
C ALA A 28 -1.17 5.44 -21.03
N ALA A 29 -0.20 5.15 -20.15
CA ALA A 29 -0.44 4.33 -18.96
C ALA A 29 -1.36 5.00 -17.94
N LEU A 30 -1.18 6.31 -17.71
CA LEU A 30 -2.04 7.13 -16.85
C LEU A 30 -3.48 7.23 -17.41
N GLU A 31 -3.61 7.37 -18.73
CA GLU A 31 -4.93 7.33 -19.39
C GLU A 31 -5.60 5.97 -19.20
N GLU A 32 -4.87 4.88 -19.44
CA GLU A 32 -5.41 3.53 -19.28
C GLU A 32 -5.87 3.28 -17.84
N ALA A 33 -5.02 3.60 -16.85
CA ALA A 33 -5.32 3.46 -15.42
C ALA A 33 -6.56 4.25 -14.98
N THR A 34 -6.90 5.33 -15.67
CA THR A 34 -8.06 6.17 -15.36
C THR A 34 -9.27 5.95 -16.29
N SER A 35 -9.12 5.14 -17.34
CA SER A 35 -10.13 5.01 -18.40
C SER A 35 -11.26 4.00 -18.11
N GLN A 36 -11.12 3.11 -17.11
CA GLN A 36 -12.17 2.12 -16.83
C GLN A 36 -12.93 2.44 -15.54
N VAL A 37 -14.26 2.37 -15.65
CA VAL A 37 -15.26 2.56 -14.57
C VAL A 37 -16.07 1.27 -14.33
N GLU A 38 -15.81 0.19 -15.08
CA GLU A 38 -16.46 -1.12 -14.90
C GLU A 38 -15.61 -2.04 -14.00
N PRO A 39 -16.23 -3.00 -13.27
CA PRO A 39 -15.53 -3.79 -12.27
C PRO A 39 -14.41 -4.57 -12.93
N TRP A 40 -13.19 -4.40 -12.41
CA TRP A 40 -11.95 -4.98 -12.94
C TRP A 40 -11.85 -6.51 -12.75
N VAL A 41 -12.95 -7.22 -12.93
CA VAL A 41 -12.96 -8.68 -13.11
C VAL A 41 -12.82 -8.93 -14.61
N LEU A 42 -11.59 -9.15 -15.07
CA LEU A 42 -11.35 -9.64 -16.42
C LEU A 42 -11.73 -11.13 -16.46
N PRO A 43 -12.70 -11.56 -17.30
CA PRO A 43 -12.96 -12.99 -17.50
C PRO A 43 -11.70 -13.64 -18.09
N GLY A 44 -11.17 -14.66 -17.41
CA GLY A 44 -9.98 -15.41 -17.85
C GLY A 44 -8.63 -14.91 -17.34
N LEU A 45 -8.60 -14.01 -16.36
CA LEU A 45 -7.40 -13.53 -15.66
C LEU A 45 -7.40 -13.81 -14.15
N SER A 46 -8.45 -14.45 -13.66
CA SER A 46 -8.56 -15.03 -12.31
C SER A 46 -7.57 -16.18 -12.06
N ASP A 47 -6.91 -16.68 -13.11
CA ASP A 47 -5.96 -17.82 -13.04
C ASP A 47 -4.50 -17.44 -13.38
N LEU A 48 -4.18 -16.15 -13.52
CA LEU A 48 -2.79 -15.72 -13.61
C LEU A 48 -2.33 -15.26 -12.22
N PRO A 49 -1.18 -15.75 -11.70
CA PRO A 49 -0.59 -15.16 -10.52
C PRO A 49 -0.43 -13.65 -10.78
N GLY A 50 -0.56 -12.83 -9.73
CA GLY A 50 -0.27 -11.41 -9.83
C GLY A 50 1.09 -11.16 -10.50
N LEU A 51 1.38 -9.93 -10.89
CA LEU A 51 2.74 -9.56 -11.31
C LEU A 51 3.69 -9.82 -10.13
N GLY A 52 4.16 -11.05 -9.95
CA GLY A 52 5.17 -11.46 -9.00
C GLY A 52 6.49 -11.68 -9.73
N GLY A 53 7.60 -11.68 -9.00
CA GLY A 53 8.92 -11.94 -9.55
C GLY A 53 9.49 -10.79 -10.39
N ALA A 54 10.17 -11.17 -11.47
CA ALA A 54 11.06 -10.30 -12.26
C ALA A 54 10.44 -8.99 -12.77
N VAL A 55 9.10 -8.87 -12.88
CA VAL A 55 8.45 -7.64 -13.35
C VAL A 55 8.49 -6.53 -12.29
N LEU A 56 8.24 -6.86 -11.02
CA LEU A 56 8.26 -5.87 -9.93
C LEU A 56 9.69 -5.39 -9.67
N THR A 57 10.63 -6.32 -9.59
CA THR A 57 12.05 -6.02 -9.38
C THR A 57 12.66 -5.29 -10.58
N ALA A 58 12.24 -5.60 -11.82
CA ALA A 58 12.63 -4.82 -12.99
C ALA A 58 12.10 -3.39 -12.96
N ALA A 59 10.86 -3.16 -12.50
CA ALA A 59 10.32 -1.80 -12.39
C ALA A 59 11.08 -0.97 -11.33
N ALA A 60 11.42 -1.58 -10.19
CA ALA A 60 12.25 -0.94 -9.17
C ALA A 60 13.66 -0.64 -9.67
N HIS A 61 14.29 -1.58 -10.36
CA HIS A 61 15.60 -1.37 -10.98
C HIS A 61 15.55 -0.24 -12.02
N GLN A 62 14.53 -0.24 -12.91
CA GLN A 62 14.33 0.82 -13.89
C GLN A 62 14.20 2.20 -13.23
N TRP A 63 13.42 2.29 -12.14
CA TRP A 63 13.31 3.53 -11.37
C TRP A 63 14.64 3.99 -10.77
N LEU A 64 15.48 3.06 -10.32
CA LEU A 64 16.79 3.39 -9.73
C LEU A 64 17.81 3.89 -10.76
N VAL A 65 17.81 3.33 -11.97
CA VAL A 65 18.87 3.56 -12.97
C VAL A 65 18.46 4.49 -14.12
N ALA A 66 17.17 4.83 -14.24
CA ALA A 66 16.70 5.73 -15.28
C ALA A 66 17.32 7.12 -15.11
N ASP A 67 17.68 7.75 -16.24
CA ASP A 67 18.18 9.12 -16.23
C ASP A 67 17.16 10.05 -15.54
N PRO A 68 17.62 11.09 -14.83
CA PRO A 68 16.75 12.08 -14.22
C PRO A 68 15.76 12.62 -15.26
N ALA A 69 14.49 12.72 -14.87
CA ALA A 69 13.45 13.21 -15.75
C ALA A 69 13.82 14.60 -16.31
N GLN A 70 13.90 14.71 -17.64
CA GLN A 70 14.10 15.99 -18.31
C GLN A 70 12.77 16.74 -18.34
N LEU A 71 12.53 17.55 -17.31
CA LEU A 71 11.31 18.33 -17.22
C LEU A 71 11.24 19.34 -18.39
N PRO A 72 10.14 19.39 -19.17
CA PRO A 72 10.01 20.32 -20.29
C PRO A 72 10.01 21.78 -19.81
N VAL A 73 10.63 22.67 -20.60
CA VAL A 73 10.83 24.08 -20.26
C VAL A 73 9.49 24.80 -20.03
N ALA A 74 8.49 24.58 -20.89
CA ALA A 74 7.10 24.97 -20.68
C ALA A 74 6.19 24.30 -21.73
N VAL A 75 4.99 23.89 -21.33
CA VAL A 75 3.89 23.56 -22.26
C VAL A 75 3.01 24.80 -22.35
N LEU A 76 2.94 25.42 -23.52
CA LEU A 76 2.26 26.72 -23.73
C LEU A 76 0.85 26.59 -24.31
N GLY A 77 0.41 25.38 -24.64
CA GLY A 77 -0.93 25.12 -25.19
C GLY A 77 -1.96 24.82 -24.11
N GLY A 78 -3.12 25.46 -24.16
CA GLY A 78 -4.27 25.14 -23.31
C GLY A 78 -4.50 26.10 -22.13
N ARG A 79 -5.32 25.68 -21.16
CA ARG A 79 -5.68 26.52 -20.00
C ARG A 79 -4.51 26.58 -19.02
N GLN A 80 -4.14 27.79 -18.61
CA GLN A 80 -3.03 28.00 -17.67
C GLN A 80 -3.32 27.30 -16.32
N VAL A 81 -2.42 26.43 -15.91
CA VAL A 81 -2.43 25.81 -14.59
C VAL A 81 -1.87 26.82 -13.59
N ARG A 82 -2.64 27.09 -12.53
CA ARG A 82 -2.24 27.99 -11.44
C ARG A 82 -1.67 27.18 -10.29
N ASP A 83 -0.74 27.78 -9.55
CA ASP A 83 -0.15 27.15 -8.37
C ASP A 83 -1.19 26.81 -7.31
N THR A 84 -2.22 27.66 -7.15
CA THR A 84 -3.34 27.44 -6.22
C THR A 84 -4.10 26.17 -6.54
N LEU A 85 -4.35 25.90 -7.83
CA LEU A 85 -5.04 24.68 -8.26
C LEU A 85 -4.23 23.43 -7.91
N VAL A 86 -2.90 23.47 -8.10
CA VAL A 86 -2.05 22.34 -7.75
C VAL A 86 -2.01 22.13 -6.23
N THR A 87 -1.96 23.22 -5.45
CA THR A 87 -2.03 23.16 -3.98
C THR A 87 -3.37 22.59 -3.49
N GLU A 88 -4.48 22.92 -4.14
CA GLU A 88 -5.78 22.34 -3.81
C GLU A 88 -5.78 20.81 -3.98
N PHE A 89 -5.17 20.29 -5.04
CA PHE A 89 -5.04 18.83 -5.22
C PHE A 89 -4.11 18.20 -4.19
N GLU A 90 -2.98 18.84 -3.86
CA GLU A 90 -2.07 18.37 -2.80
C GLU A 90 -2.84 18.19 -1.47
N GLN A 91 -3.62 19.19 -1.06
CA GLN A 91 -4.44 19.15 0.16
C GLN A 91 -5.59 18.11 0.10
N ARG A 92 -6.20 17.93 -1.08
CA ARG A 92 -7.26 16.93 -1.26
C ARG A 92 -6.73 15.51 -1.12
N ILE A 93 -5.50 15.23 -1.56
CA ILE A 93 -4.87 13.93 -1.32
C ILE A 93 -4.77 13.66 0.18
N ASP A 94 -4.35 14.65 0.99
CA ASP A 94 -4.24 14.49 2.44
C ASP A 94 -5.60 14.15 3.06
N SER A 95 -6.67 14.77 2.55
CA SER A 95 -8.05 14.47 2.96
C SER A 95 -8.47 13.05 2.56
N LEU A 96 -8.11 12.59 1.35
CA LEU A 96 -8.38 11.24 0.90
C LEU A 96 -7.68 10.18 1.75
N ARG A 97 -6.44 10.42 2.19
CA ARG A 97 -5.72 9.50 3.10
C ARG A 97 -6.44 9.35 4.43
N ARG A 98 -6.86 10.45 5.05
CA ARG A 98 -7.60 10.41 6.33
C ARG A 98 -8.99 9.76 6.19
N MET A 99 -9.62 9.88 5.02
CA MET A 99 -10.86 9.16 4.74
C MET A 99 -10.63 7.65 4.58
N ASP A 100 -9.49 7.21 4.07
CA ASP A 100 -9.14 5.79 3.89
C ASP A 100 -9.07 5.07 5.24
N ASP A 101 -8.50 5.72 6.25
CA ASP A 101 -8.38 5.18 7.61
C ASP A 101 -9.77 4.89 8.25
N LEU A 102 -10.79 5.65 7.87
CA LEU A 102 -12.14 5.56 8.46
C LEU A 102 -13.13 4.75 7.60
N LEU A 103 -13.12 4.95 6.29
CA LEU A 103 -14.10 4.38 5.36
C LEU A 103 -13.60 3.10 4.68
N GLY A 104 -12.31 2.77 4.79
CA GLY A 104 -11.65 1.68 4.10
C GLY A 104 -11.40 1.93 2.61
N GLY A 105 -10.62 1.02 2.01
CA GLY A 105 -10.07 1.22 0.67
C GLY A 105 -11.11 1.36 -0.45
N GLU A 106 -12.25 0.68 -0.38
CA GLU A 106 -13.19 0.64 -1.51
C GLU A 106 -13.77 2.02 -1.84
N ASN A 107 -14.18 2.76 -0.81
CA ASN A 107 -14.76 4.10 -0.95
C ASN A 107 -13.74 5.11 -1.47
N VAL A 108 -12.50 5.05 -0.97
CA VAL A 108 -11.44 5.99 -1.38
C VAL A 108 -10.91 5.69 -2.77
N HIS A 109 -10.95 4.42 -3.21
CA HIS A 109 -10.50 4.02 -4.53
C HIS A 109 -11.14 4.85 -5.65
N GLY A 110 -12.47 4.95 -5.65
CA GLY A 110 -13.21 5.68 -6.69
C GLY A 110 -12.89 7.17 -6.71
N LEU A 111 -12.76 7.79 -5.53
CA LEU A 111 -12.40 9.20 -5.39
C LEU A 111 -10.98 9.48 -5.88
N ALA A 112 -10.00 8.67 -5.47
CA ALA A 112 -8.61 8.79 -5.89
C ALA A 112 -8.46 8.65 -7.42
N VAL A 113 -9.14 7.67 -8.03
CA VAL A 113 -9.13 7.48 -9.50
C VAL A 113 -9.81 8.66 -10.22
N SER A 114 -10.90 9.20 -9.66
CA SER A 114 -11.58 10.37 -10.23
C SER A 114 -10.68 11.61 -10.23
N GLU A 115 -10.00 11.90 -9.13
CA GLU A 115 -9.05 13.01 -9.06
C GLU A 115 -7.83 12.77 -9.97
N LEU A 116 -7.33 11.54 -10.01
CA LEU A 116 -6.24 11.17 -10.91
C LEU A 116 -6.62 11.45 -12.36
N ARG A 117 -7.85 11.12 -12.77
CA ARG A 117 -8.36 11.41 -14.13
C ARG A 117 -8.35 12.91 -14.46
N VAL A 118 -8.61 13.76 -13.48
CA VAL A 118 -8.52 15.23 -13.65
C VAL A 118 -7.07 15.65 -13.84
N ILE A 119 -6.15 15.14 -13.03
CA ILE A 119 -4.71 15.43 -13.15
C ILE A 119 -4.15 14.94 -14.49
N VAL A 120 -4.52 13.75 -14.94
CA VAL A 120 -4.13 13.22 -16.25
C VAL A 120 -4.61 14.13 -17.37
N ARG A 121 -5.83 14.67 -17.27
CA ARG A 121 -6.33 15.66 -18.24
C ARG A 121 -5.51 16.96 -18.19
N LEU A 122 -5.19 17.45 -17.00
CA LEU A 122 -4.36 18.66 -16.84
C LEU A 122 -2.95 18.49 -17.39
N LEU A 123 -2.32 17.33 -17.17
CA LEU A 123 -1.02 16.97 -17.75
C LEU A 123 -1.06 16.91 -19.29
N ARG A 124 -2.22 16.61 -19.89
CA ARG A 124 -2.34 16.53 -21.36
C ARG A 124 -2.69 17.85 -22.03
N THR A 125 -3.59 18.61 -21.42
CA THR A 125 -4.24 19.76 -22.08
C THR A 125 -3.94 21.08 -21.39
N GLY A 126 -3.20 21.07 -20.29
CA GLY A 126 -2.86 22.26 -19.52
C GLY A 126 -1.62 22.95 -20.07
N ALA A 127 -1.55 24.26 -19.82
CA ALA A 127 -0.34 25.04 -19.99
C ALA A 127 0.35 25.21 -18.63
N TYR A 128 1.58 24.74 -18.49
CA TYR A 128 2.33 24.73 -17.23
C TYR A 128 3.84 24.88 -17.46
N ASN A 129 4.52 25.42 -16.45
CA ASN A 129 5.99 25.48 -16.42
C ASN A 129 6.60 24.22 -15.80
N GLN A 130 7.93 24.15 -15.82
CA GLN A 130 8.72 23.04 -15.26
C GLN A 130 8.37 22.71 -13.79
N ARG A 131 8.17 23.73 -12.94
CA ARG A 131 7.82 23.54 -11.52
C ARG A 131 6.42 22.92 -11.36
N GLN A 132 5.46 23.41 -12.12
CA GLN A 132 4.09 22.91 -12.10
C GLN A 132 4.00 21.50 -12.67
N HIS A 133 4.77 21.19 -13.71
CA HIS A 133 4.90 19.84 -14.25
C HIS A 133 5.33 18.82 -13.20
N GLY A 134 6.43 19.11 -12.48
CA GLY A 134 6.92 18.23 -11.41
C GLY A 134 5.88 18.04 -10.29
N ARG A 135 5.18 19.12 -9.89
CA ARG A 135 4.12 19.03 -8.88
C ARG A 135 2.90 18.23 -9.38
N LEU A 136 2.45 18.42 -10.62
CA LEU A 136 1.34 17.65 -11.20
C LEU A 136 1.68 16.16 -11.28
N TYR A 137 2.90 15.79 -11.65
CA TYR A 137 3.34 14.39 -11.62
C TYR A 137 3.48 13.84 -10.20
N ALA A 138 3.89 14.65 -9.21
CA ALA A 138 3.89 14.24 -7.81
C ALA A 138 2.47 13.94 -7.30
N VAL A 139 1.51 14.81 -7.65
CA VAL A 139 0.07 14.60 -7.35
C VAL A 139 -0.44 13.35 -8.06
N ALA A 140 -0.10 13.14 -9.33
CA ALA A 140 -0.49 11.94 -10.07
C ALA A 140 0.08 10.66 -9.42
N ALA A 141 1.35 10.70 -8.99
CA ALA A 141 2.02 9.60 -8.31
C ALA A 141 1.32 9.25 -6.99
N GLU A 142 1.02 10.25 -6.16
CA GLU A 142 0.35 10.04 -4.87
C GLU A 142 -1.09 9.55 -5.02
N LEU A 143 -1.86 10.09 -5.97
CA LEU A 143 -3.23 9.61 -6.25
C LEU A 143 -3.23 8.19 -6.80
N ALA A 144 -2.30 7.85 -7.70
CA ALA A 144 -2.14 6.49 -8.19
C ALA A 144 -1.69 5.55 -7.07
N ARG A 145 -0.74 5.96 -6.22
CA ARG A 145 -0.32 5.18 -5.05
C ARG A 145 -1.49 4.90 -4.11
N LEU A 146 -2.30 5.92 -3.80
CA LEU A 146 -3.48 5.79 -2.94
C LEU A 146 -4.55 4.89 -3.57
N ALA A 147 -4.83 5.04 -4.88
CA ALA A 147 -5.72 4.15 -5.60
C ALA A 147 -5.22 2.69 -5.57
N GLY A 148 -3.91 2.49 -5.65
CA GLY A 148 -3.28 1.18 -5.52
C GLY A 148 -3.38 0.59 -4.11
N TRP A 149 -3.15 1.41 -3.08
CA TRP A 149 -3.32 1.03 -1.67
C TRP A 149 -4.76 0.60 -1.38
N ALA A 150 -5.71 1.45 -1.76
CA ALA A 150 -7.14 1.18 -1.67
C ALA A 150 -7.55 -0.10 -2.41
N ALA A 151 -7.02 -0.33 -3.62
CA ALA A 151 -7.25 -1.58 -4.34
C ALA A 151 -6.66 -2.80 -3.63
N PHE A 152 -5.46 -2.69 -3.07
CA PHE A 152 -4.81 -3.74 -2.30
C PHE A 152 -5.63 -4.08 -1.04
N ASP A 153 -6.09 -3.06 -0.32
CA ASP A 153 -6.88 -3.18 0.90
C ASP A 153 -8.27 -3.78 0.65
N SER A 154 -8.82 -3.61 -0.56
CA SER A 154 -10.07 -4.28 -1.00
C SER A 154 -9.85 -5.62 -1.72
N GLY A 155 -8.66 -6.23 -1.65
CA GLY A 155 -8.38 -7.54 -2.28
C GLY A 155 -8.16 -7.51 -3.80
N ARG A 156 -8.14 -6.34 -4.46
CA ARG A 156 -7.91 -6.17 -5.90
C ARG A 156 -6.41 -6.08 -6.23
N HIS A 157 -5.65 -7.14 -5.93
CA HIS A 157 -4.18 -7.12 -5.96
C HIS A 157 -3.55 -6.80 -7.33
N GLN A 158 -4.08 -7.38 -8.42
CA GLN A 158 -3.59 -7.08 -9.78
C GLN A 158 -3.80 -5.60 -10.15
N ALA A 159 -4.92 -5.01 -9.72
CA ALA A 159 -5.20 -3.59 -9.94
C ALA A 159 -4.21 -2.74 -9.15
N ALA A 160 -3.96 -3.08 -7.87
CA ALA A 160 -2.99 -2.39 -7.03
C ALA A 160 -1.61 -2.27 -7.68
N GLN A 161 -1.09 -3.39 -8.21
CA GLN A 161 0.21 -3.43 -8.88
C GLN A 161 0.27 -2.50 -10.09
N ARG A 162 -0.79 -2.47 -10.92
CA ARG A 162 -0.85 -1.56 -12.08
C ARG A 162 -0.78 -0.11 -11.66
N TYR A 163 -1.55 0.28 -10.63
CA TYR A 163 -1.51 1.64 -10.10
C TYR A 163 -0.14 1.99 -9.54
N TRP A 164 0.51 1.11 -8.79
CA TRP A 164 1.84 1.35 -8.24
C TRP A 164 2.93 1.45 -9.30
N LEU A 165 2.86 0.66 -10.38
CA LEU A 165 3.79 0.82 -11.51
C LEU A 165 3.67 2.21 -12.14
N VAL A 166 2.44 2.67 -12.42
CA VAL A 166 2.19 4.01 -12.94
C VAL A 166 2.66 5.08 -11.97
N ALA A 167 2.36 4.91 -10.68
CA ALA A 167 2.78 5.82 -9.62
C ALA A 167 4.31 5.95 -9.57
N LEU A 168 5.04 4.83 -9.67
CA LEU A 168 6.50 4.81 -9.59
C LEU A 168 7.13 5.58 -10.75
N ARG A 169 6.62 5.39 -11.97
CA ARG A 169 7.07 6.16 -13.13
C ARG A 169 6.69 7.64 -13.04
N ALA A 170 5.53 7.96 -12.49
CA ALA A 170 5.11 9.34 -12.24
C ALA A 170 5.97 10.03 -11.17
N ALA A 171 6.36 9.31 -10.11
CA ALA A 171 7.26 9.82 -9.07
C ALA A 171 8.66 10.12 -9.62
N HIS A 172 9.15 9.26 -10.53
CA HIS A 172 10.36 9.53 -11.32
C HIS A 172 10.23 10.82 -12.12
N GLU A 173 9.11 10.99 -12.84
CA GLU A 173 8.86 12.17 -13.66
C GLU A 173 8.70 13.45 -12.84
N ALA A 174 8.23 13.32 -11.61
CA ALA A 174 8.14 14.42 -10.66
C ALA A 174 9.50 14.88 -10.11
N GLY A 175 10.55 14.06 -10.26
CA GLY A 175 11.83 14.27 -9.59
C GLY A 175 11.72 14.18 -8.06
N ARG A 176 10.84 13.31 -7.55
CA ARG A 176 10.55 13.16 -6.11
C ARG A 176 10.85 11.73 -5.65
N PRO A 177 12.13 11.40 -5.37
CA PRO A 177 12.53 10.02 -5.07
C PRO A 177 11.91 9.45 -3.78
N ALA A 178 11.66 10.26 -2.75
CA ALA A 178 10.97 9.81 -1.53
C ALA A 178 9.55 9.25 -1.80
N ILE A 179 8.79 9.87 -2.72
CA ILE A 179 7.49 9.33 -3.16
C ILE A 179 7.68 7.95 -3.82
N GLY A 180 8.69 7.81 -4.68
CA GLY A 180 9.05 6.54 -5.30
C GLY A 180 9.39 5.45 -4.28
N ALA A 181 10.16 5.80 -3.25
CA ALA A 181 10.48 4.90 -2.14
C ALA A 181 9.23 4.46 -1.37
N ASN A 182 8.28 5.37 -1.10
CA ASN A 182 7.02 5.01 -0.46
C ASN A 182 6.16 4.06 -1.32
N ILE A 183 6.16 4.25 -2.64
CA ILE A 183 5.47 3.35 -3.58
C ILE A 183 6.11 1.95 -3.57
N LEU A 184 7.45 1.87 -3.58
CA LEU A 184 8.17 0.60 -3.47
C LEU A 184 7.90 -0.10 -2.12
N ARG A 185 7.74 0.64 -1.02
CA ARG A 185 7.28 0.09 0.27
C ARG A 185 5.88 -0.53 0.14
N CYS A 186 4.91 0.14 -0.50
CA CYS A 186 3.58 -0.45 -0.74
C CYS A 186 3.67 -1.76 -1.55
N MET A 187 4.50 -1.80 -2.59
CA MET A 187 4.72 -3.01 -3.38
C MET A 187 5.38 -4.12 -2.54
N ALA A 188 6.32 -3.77 -1.67
CA ALA A 188 6.99 -4.72 -0.80
C ALA A 188 6.06 -5.34 0.25
N GLU A 189 5.12 -4.55 0.81
CA GLU A 189 4.12 -5.08 1.75
C GLU A 189 3.20 -6.10 1.11
N GLN A 190 2.82 -5.87 -0.15
CA GLN A 190 2.10 -6.87 -0.93
C GLN A 190 2.95 -8.14 -1.13
N ALA A 191 4.23 -8.00 -1.48
CA ALA A 191 5.13 -9.14 -1.69
C ALA A 191 5.34 -9.97 -0.42
N VAL A 192 5.52 -9.34 0.75
CA VAL A 192 5.58 -10.02 2.05
C VAL A 192 4.29 -10.78 2.36
N ARG A 193 3.13 -10.21 2.03
CA ARG A 193 1.83 -10.84 2.31
C ARG A 193 1.57 -12.08 1.43
N PHE A 194 2.10 -12.10 0.20
CA PHE A 194 1.87 -13.20 -0.75
C PHE A 194 3.03 -14.17 -0.94
N GLY A 195 4.04 -14.10 -0.07
CA GLY A 195 5.10 -15.11 0.00
C GLY A 195 6.28 -14.88 -0.94
N ASP A 196 6.52 -13.64 -1.37
CA ASP A 196 7.68 -13.23 -2.17
C ASP A 196 8.65 -12.32 -1.37
N PRO A 197 9.19 -12.76 -0.20
CA PRO A 197 9.99 -11.89 0.67
C PRO A 197 11.32 -11.44 0.04
N ALA A 198 11.89 -12.21 -0.90
CA ALA A 198 13.09 -11.80 -1.63
C ALA A 198 12.83 -10.58 -2.54
N ASP A 199 11.66 -10.52 -3.17
CA ASP A 199 11.23 -9.36 -3.94
C ASP A 199 11.00 -8.16 -3.01
N ALA A 200 10.38 -8.38 -1.85
CA ALA A 200 10.20 -7.33 -0.84
C ALA A 200 11.54 -6.72 -0.37
N VAL A 201 12.53 -7.54 -0.05
CA VAL A 201 13.88 -7.07 0.30
C VAL A 201 14.49 -6.26 -0.85
N THR A 202 14.35 -6.74 -2.09
CA THR A 202 14.86 -6.04 -3.27
C THR A 202 14.20 -4.67 -3.45
N LEU A 203 12.87 -4.59 -3.34
CA LEU A 203 12.08 -3.37 -3.44
C LEU A 203 12.48 -2.35 -2.35
N LEU A 204 12.56 -2.79 -1.09
CA LEU A 204 12.88 -1.92 0.05
C LEU A 204 14.34 -1.44 0.04
N ARG A 205 15.29 -2.31 -0.34
CA ARG A 205 16.68 -1.90 -0.54
C ARG A 205 16.82 -0.91 -1.69
N THR A 206 16.06 -1.10 -2.77
CA THR A 206 16.00 -0.16 -3.89
C THR A 206 15.42 1.18 -3.45
N ALA A 207 14.34 1.19 -2.67
CA ALA A 207 13.75 2.39 -2.09
C ALA A 207 14.76 3.18 -1.24
N ARG A 208 15.46 2.49 -0.34
CA ARG A 208 16.50 3.06 0.52
C ARG A 208 17.67 3.64 -0.28
N ALA A 209 18.09 2.96 -1.35
CA ALA A 209 19.18 3.42 -2.20
C ALA A 209 18.79 4.62 -3.08
N GLY A 210 17.64 4.55 -3.76
CA GLY A 210 17.20 5.57 -4.72
C GLY A 210 16.71 6.87 -4.09
N ALA A 211 16.38 6.86 -2.79
CA ALA A 211 15.96 8.03 -2.04
C ALA A 211 16.87 8.37 -0.86
N ALA A 212 18.11 7.85 -0.85
CA ALA A 212 19.02 7.88 0.30
C ALA A 212 19.22 9.28 0.91
N ASP A 213 19.20 10.34 0.10
CA ASP A 213 19.42 11.73 0.54
C ASP A 213 18.12 12.50 0.83
N THR A 214 16.95 11.92 0.55
CA THR A 214 15.66 12.61 0.66
C THR A 214 14.72 12.01 1.70
N LEU A 215 14.96 10.76 2.14
CA LEU A 215 14.12 10.13 3.16
C LEU A 215 14.29 10.81 4.51
N THR A 216 13.17 11.16 5.15
CA THR A 216 13.15 11.61 6.55
C THR A 216 13.48 10.45 7.49
N ALA A 217 13.68 10.76 8.78
CA ALA A 217 13.92 9.74 9.79
C ALA A 217 12.72 8.77 9.91
N THR A 218 11.49 9.29 9.87
CA THR A 218 10.26 8.50 9.90
C THR A 218 10.16 7.56 8.69
N GLU A 219 10.50 8.04 7.49
CA GLU A 219 10.51 7.19 6.30
C GLU A 219 11.58 6.10 6.35
N ARG A 220 12.77 6.40 6.91
CA ARG A 220 13.80 5.38 7.14
C ARG A 220 13.36 4.34 8.15
N ALA A 221 12.70 4.77 9.23
CA ALA A 221 12.20 3.89 10.27
C ALA A 221 11.24 2.84 9.71
N ILE A 222 10.25 3.27 8.91
CA ILE A 222 9.28 2.34 8.33
C ILE A 222 9.91 1.41 7.30
N VAL A 223 10.85 1.90 6.46
CA VAL A 223 11.55 1.05 5.49
C VAL A 223 12.35 -0.03 6.20
N ALA A 224 13.03 0.32 7.31
CA ALA A 224 13.76 -0.65 8.14
C ALA A 224 12.81 -1.65 8.83
N GLY A 225 11.67 -1.20 9.37
CA GLY A 225 10.64 -2.09 9.93
C GLY A 225 10.10 -3.10 8.92
N CYS A 226 9.79 -2.66 7.69
CA CYS A 226 9.37 -3.56 6.61
C CYS A 226 10.47 -4.55 6.22
N LEU A 227 11.74 -4.11 6.20
CA LEU A 227 12.89 -4.98 5.90
C LEU A 227 13.05 -6.06 6.97
N ALA A 228 12.87 -5.73 8.25
CA ALA A 228 12.93 -6.70 9.33
C ALA A 228 11.92 -7.84 9.10
N VAL A 229 10.67 -7.52 8.75
CA VAL A 229 9.65 -8.55 8.46
C VAL A 229 10.03 -9.39 7.22
N ALA A 230 10.52 -8.75 6.16
CA ALA A 230 10.93 -9.46 4.95
C ALA A 230 12.13 -10.40 5.20
N TYR A 231 13.14 -9.97 5.97
CA TYR A 231 14.27 -10.82 6.36
C TYR A 231 13.84 -11.95 7.30
N ALA A 232 12.87 -11.73 8.19
CA ALA A 232 12.35 -12.76 9.05
C ALA A 232 11.72 -13.91 8.23
N GLN A 233 10.93 -13.60 7.20
CA GLN A 233 10.37 -14.61 6.29
C GLN A 233 11.44 -15.35 5.46
N LEU A 234 12.63 -14.78 5.29
CA LEU A 234 13.79 -15.44 4.67
C LEU A 234 14.64 -16.24 5.68
N GLY A 235 14.34 -16.17 6.97
CA GLY A 235 15.13 -16.79 8.03
C GLY A 235 16.46 -16.09 8.34
N ASP A 236 16.67 -14.84 7.87
CA ASP A 236 17.89 -14.06 8.16
C ASP A 236 17.75 -13.29 9.48
N VAL A 237 17.83 -14.02 10.59
CA VAL A 237 17.67 -13.49 11.96
C VAL A 237 18.66 -12.35 12.26
N ARG A 238 19.87 -12.40 11.70
CA ARG A 238 20.85 -11.33 11.91
C ARG A 238 20.37 -10.01 11.31
N SER A 239 19.85 -10.05 10.09
CA SER A 239 19.31 -8.87 9.42
C SER A 239 18.01 -8.38 10.08
N VAL A 240 17.20 -9.28 10.66
CA VAL A 240 16.03 -8.91 11.47
C VAL A 240 16.42 -7.97 12.61
N HIS A 241 17.35 -8.39 13.48
CA HIS A 241 17.74 -7.56 14.62
C HIS A 241 18.42 -6.25 14.20
N ALA A 242 19.20 -6.26 13.12
CA ALA A 242 19.85 -5.06 12.61
C ALA A 242 18.83 -4.02 12.11
N GLU A 243 17.83 -4.46 11.34
CA GLU A 243 16.82 -3.55 10.79
C GLU A 243 15.80 -3.10 11.87
N ILE A 244 15.51 -3.93 12.88
CA ILE A 244 14.74 -3.47 14.06
C ILE A 244 15.50 -2.36 14.81
N ALA A 245 16.80 -2.56 15.07
CA ALA A 245 17.60 -1.56 15.75
C ALA A 245 17.65 -0.24 14.96
N GLU A 246 17.83 -0.30 13.65
CA GLU A 246 17.77 0.88 12.77
C GLU A 246 16.40 1.55 12.85
N ALA A 247 15.30 0.78 12.76
CA ALA A 247 13.94 1.33 12.81
C ALA A 247 13.68 2.11 14.11
N LEU A 248 14.11 1.56 15.24
CA LEU A 248 13.97 2.18 16.56
C LEU A 248 14.82 3.45 16.70
N VAL A 249 16.07 3.44 16.23
CA VAL A 249 16.93 4.63 16.24
C VAL A 249 16.35 5.75 15.37
N GLN A 250 15.78 5.40 14.21
CA GLN A 250 15.25 6.39 13.28
C GLN A 250 13.93 7.00 13.78
N ILE A 251 13.02 6.19 14.36
CA ILE A 251 11.76 6.74 14.89
C ILE A 251 11.98 7.64 16.11
N GLU A 252 13.05 7.43 16.88
CA GLU A 252 13.45 8.34 17.96
C GLU A 252 13.98 9.70 17.45
N ARG A 253 14.39 9.75 16.17
CA ARG A 253 14.83 10.98 15.48
C ARG A 253 13.74 11.58 14.60
N ALA A 254 12.54 11.00 14.61
CA ALA A 254 11.41 11.50 13.84
C ALA A 254 11.09 12.95 14.20
N ASP A 255 10.82 13.76 13.19
CA ASP A 255 10.29 15.12 13.34
C ASP A 255 9.00 15.21 12.52
N PRO A 256 7.84 14.93 13.12
CA PRO A 256 6.56 14.95 12.42
C PRO A 256 6.23 16.29 11.75
N ALA A 257 6.83 17.41 12.19
CA ALA A 257 6.62 18.72 11.57
C ALA A 257 7.44 18.91 10.27
N ALA A 258 8.52 18.15 10.10
CA ALA A 258 9.35 18.14 8.90
C ALA A 258 8.99 16.98 7.95
N ASP A 259 8.17 16.04 8.40
CA ASP A 259 7.75 14.88 7.62
C ASP A 259 6.79 15.24 6.48
N PRO A 260 6.84 14.52 5.36
CA PRO A 260 5.85 14.66 4.31
C PRO A 260 4.48 14.16 4.79
N GLU A 261 3.40 14.86 4.44
CA GLU A 261 2.03 14.53 4.89
C GLU A 261 1.58 13.09 4.59
N TYR A 262 2.19 12.36 3.65
CA TYR A 262 1.84 10.95 3.39
C TYR A 262 2.33 9.96 4.44
N ILE A 263 3.20 10.36 5.38
CA ILE A 263 3.78 9.48 6.40
C ILE A 263 3.21 9.68 7.81
N TYR A 264 2.19 10.53 7.98
CA TYR A 264 1.56 10.88 9.27
C TYR A 264 1.15 9.68 10.14
N TRP A 265 0.84 8.54 9.52
CA TRP A 265 0.41 7.31 10.19
C TRP A 265 1.57 6.56 10.86
N CYS A 266 2.81 6.82 10.45
CA CYS A 266 3.98 6.13 11.00
C CYS A 266 4.39 6.76 12.34
N SER A 267 4.26 5.97 13.40
CA SER A 267 4.58 6.37 14.77
C SER A 267 5.36 5.25 15.48
N ARG A 268 5.73 5.47 16.74
CA ARG A 268 6.41 4.44 17.55
C ARG A 268 5.60 3.14 17.63
N SER A 269 4.28 3.22 17.79
CA SER A 269 3.42 2.03 17.86
C SER A 269 3.47 1.21 16.57
N VAL A 270 3.54 1.88 15.41
CA VAL A 270 3.70 1.21 14.11
C VAL A 270 5.06 0.53 14.01
N ILE A 271 6.15 1.18 14.43
CA ILE A 271 7.48 0.55 14.43
C ILE A 271 7.53 -0.65 15.38
N ASP A 272 6.92 -0.55 16.56
CA ASP A 272 6.80 -1.66 17.49
C ASP A 272 5.98 -2.82 16.87
N TYR A 273 4.94 -2.54 16.06
CA TYR A 273 4.20 -3.57 15.31
C TYR A 273 5.10 -4.33 14.33
N TYR A 274 5.86 -3.62 13.48
CA TYR A 274 6.76 -4.29 12.52
C TYR A 274 7.88 -5.06 13.23
N ALA A 275 8.43 -4.52 14.32
CA ALA A 275 9.43 -5.21 15.13
C ALA A 275 8.88 -6.51 15.74
N GLY A 276 7.72 -6.44 16.40
CA GLY A 276 7.10 -7.61 17.01
C GLY A 276 6.69 -8.67 15.98
N LYS A 277 6.14 -8.27 14.84
CA LYS A 277 5.84 -9.19 13.73
C LYS A 277 7.09 -9.86 13.17
N ALA A 278 8.19 -9.11 12.98
CA ALA A 278 9.44 -9.67 12.50
C ALA A 278 10.05 -10.67 13.50
N LEU A 279 10.01 -10.35 14.79
CA LEU A 279 10.48 -11.24 15.86
C LEU A 279 9.65 -12.52 15.95
N LEU A 280 8.33 -12.41 15.80
CA LEU A 280 7.44 -13.57 15.77
C LEU A 280 7.82 -14.51 14.62
N CYS A 281 7.97 -13.97 13.41
CA CYS A 281 8.40 -14.74 12.24
C CYS A 281 9.81 -15.33 12.40
N ALA A 282 10.69 -14.68 13.17
CA ALA A 282 12.03 -15.17 13.48
C ALA A 282 12.06 -16.20 14.64
N GLY A 283 10.93 -16.45 15.30
CA GLY A 283 10.78 -17.40 16.41
C GLY A 283 11.09 -16.84 17.80
N ASP A 284 11.33 -15.53 17.95
CA ASP A 284 11.49 -14.87 19.26
C ASP A 284 10.11 -14.42 19.78
N VAL A 285 9.33 -15.40 20.22
CA VAL A 285 7.93 -15.22 20.64
C VAL A 285 7.82 -14.28 21.85
N ALA A 286 8.73 -14.38 22.82
CA ALA A 286 8.68 -13.57 24.03
C ALA A 286 8.87 -12.08 23.72
N ALA A 287 9.86 -11.75 22.89
CA ALA A 287 10.07 -10.37 22.46
C ALA A 287 8.93 -9.89 21.54
N ALA A 288 8.40 -10.78 20.68
CA ALA A 288 7.27 -10.46 19.83
C ALA A 288 6.03 -9.99 20.61
N VAL A 289 5.65 -10.73 21.66
CA VAL A 289 4.54 -10.33 22.55
C VAL A 289 4.80 -8.95 23.15
N GLU A 290 6.00 -8.68 23.68
CA GLU A 290 6.33 -7.39 24.30
C GLU A 290 6.19 -6.21 23.31
N TYR A 291 6.68 -6.36 22.08
CA TYR A 291 6.55 -5.31 21.05
C TYR A 291 5.11 -5.14 20.58
N LEU A 292 4.38 -6.25 20.35
CA LEU A 292 3.00 -6.21 19.87
C LEU A 292 2.03 -5.67 20.94
N SER A 293 2.23 -5.99 22.22
CA SER A 293 1.44 -5.40 23.31
C SER A 293 1.62 -3.88 23.38
N ARG A 294 2.87 -3.39 23.37
CA ARG A 294 3.15 -1.94 23.34
C ARG A 294 2.54 -1.25 22.14
N SER A 295 2.58 -1.93 21.00
CA SER A 295 2.01 -1.43 19.75
C SER A 295 0.49 -1.28 19.81
N VAL A 296 -0.22 -2.22 20.43
CA VAL A 296 -1.67 -2.13 20.67
C VAL A 296 -1.98 -1.04 21.71
N ASP A 297 -1.25 -1.01 22.82
CA ASP A 297 -1.52 -0.10 23.95
C ASP A 297 -1.36 1.39 23.60
N GLN A 298 -0.44 1.71 22.67
CA GLN A 298 -0.13 3.09 22.27
C GLN A 298 -0.95 3.58 21.08
N LEU A 299 -1.69 2.70 20.41
CA LEU A 299 -2.44 3.08 19.21
C LEU A 299 -3.76 3.76 19.60
N ASP A 300 -4.06 4.91 18.98
CA ASP A 300 -5.37 5.54 19.12
C ASP A 300 -6.42 4.74 18.34
N ALA A 301 -7.14 3.89 19.07
CA ALA A 301 -8.19 3.03 18.54
C ALA A 301 -9.31 3.79 17.80
N ALA A 302 -9.59 5.05 18.19
CA ALA A 302 -10.64 5.85 17.58
C ALA A 302 -10.18 6.46 16.25
N ALA A 303 -8.91 6.83 16.15
CA ALA A 303 -8.32 7.37 14.94
C ALA A 303 -7.92 6.29 13.92
N TYR A 304 -7.48 5.12 14.40
CA TYR A 304 -6.88 4.07 13.57
C TYR A 304 -7.50 2.68 13.82
N PRO A 305 -8.83 2.52 13.61
CA PRO A 305 -9.52 1.28 13.90
C PRO A 305 -9.04 0.11 13.03
N ARG A 306 -8.64 0.37 11.77
CA ARG A 306 -8.10 -0.65 10.86
C ARG A 306 -6.76 -1.17 11.35
N GLU A 307 -5.84 -0.27 11.69
CA GLU A 307 -4.50 -0.58 12.19
C GLU A 307 -4.60 -1.39 13.49
N LEU A 308 -5.56 -1.05 14.37
CA LEU A 308 -5.79 -1.79 15.59
C LEU A 308 -6.16 -3.26 15.35
N VAL A 309 -6.92 -3.55 14.30
CA VAL A 309 -7.22 -4.94 13.89
C VAL A 309 -5.93 -5.67 13.56
N HIS A 310 -5.07 -5.07 12.73
CA HIS A 310 -3.79 -5.68 12.35
C HIS A 310 -2.90 -5.94 13.56
N HIS A 311 -2.72 -4.94 14.42
CA HIS A 311 -1.84 -5.03 15.59
C HIS A 311 -2.36 -6.09 16.58
N SER A 312 -3.66 -6.08 16.86
CA SER A 312 -4.29 -7.01 17.81
C SER A 312 -4.35 -8.44 17.27
N ALA A 313 -4.53 -8.62 15.96
CA ALA A 313 -4.50 -9.95 15.34
C ALA A 313 -3.12 -10.59 15.48
N TRP A 314 -2.05 -9.84 15.15
CA TRP A 314 -0.69 -10.34 15.28
C TRP A 314 -0.26 -10.53 16.75
N LEU A 315 -0.71 -9.68 17.67
CA LEU A 315 -0.57 -9.93 19.11
C LEU A 315 -1.22 -11.26 19.50
N GLY A 316 -2.46 -11.50 19.06
CA GLY A 316 -3.15 -12.75 19.33
C GLY A 316 -2.40 -13.97 18.79
N VAL A 317 -1.81 -13.89 17.59
CA VAL A 317 -0.99 -14.98 17.04
C VAL A 317 0.25 -15.21 17.91
N ALA A 318 0.92 -14.13 18.35
CA ALA A 318 2.05 -14.25 19.27
C ALA A 318 1.65 -14.87 20.62
N GLU A 319 0.46 -14.56 21.15
CA GLU A 319 -0.06 -15.17 22.38
C GLU A 319 -0.36 -16.66 22.20
N VAL A 320 -0.85 -17.09 21.03
CA VAL A 320 -0.99 -18.52 20.72
C VAL A 320 0.38 -19.21 20.76
N ASP A 321 1.38 -18.64 20.08
CA ASP A 321 2.74 -19.19 20.02
C ASP A 321 3.42 -19.19 21.39
N ALA A 322 3.04 -18.26 22.28
CA ALA A 322 3.50 -18.20 23.66
C ALA A 322 2.80 -19.22 24.58
N GLY A 323 1.75 -19.89 24.10
CA GLY A 323 0.92 -20.82 24.86
C GLY A 323 -0.20 -20.16 25.68
N ASN A 324 -0.42 -18.86 25.54
CA ASN A 324 -1.45 -18.07 26.23
C ASN A 324 -2.77 -18.05 25.42
N VAL A 325 -3.29 -19.23 25.07
CA VAL A 325 -4.37 -19.35 24.08
C VAL A 325 -5.68 -18.71 24.57
N GLU A 326 -5.93 -18.69 25.88
CA GLU A 326 -7.05 -17.96 26.50
C GLU A 326 -7.04 -16.47 26.14
N GLN A 327 -5.86 -15.84 26.24
CA GLN A 327 -5.68 -14.43 25.91
C GLN A 327 -5.88 -14.20 24.41
N ALA A 328 -5.36 -15.10 23.58
CA ALA A 328 -5.56 -15.06 22.13
C ALA A 328 -7.04 -15.15 21.74
N VAL A 329 -7.84 -15.99 22.41
CA VAL A 329 -9.30 -16.08 22.18
C VAL A 329 -10.01 -14.78 22.53
N CYS A 330 -9.66 -14.14 23.65
CA CYS A 330 -10.20 -12.83 24.02
C CYS A 330 -9.89 -11.76 22.96
N LEU A 331 -8.64 -11.71 22.49
CA LEU A 331 -8.23 -10.84 21.39
C LEU A 331 -8.98 -11.18 20.10
N GLY A 332 -9.16 -12.46 19.80
CA GLY A 332 -9.90 -12.94 18.62
C GLY A 332 -11.32 -12.39 18.55
N TYR A 333 -12.07 -12.38 19.66
CA TYR A 333 -13.40 -11.79 19.68
C TYR A 333 -13.40 -10.28 19.40
N GLN A 334 -12.44 -9.54 19.98
CA GLN A 334 -12.28 -8.11 19.77
C GLN A 334 -11.91 -7.80 18.30
N VAL A 335 -10.94 -8.54 17.77
CA VAL A 335 -10.46 -8.45 16.39
C VAL A 335 -11.59 -8.70 15.38
N ILE A 336 -12.41 -9.74 15.59
CA ILE A 336 -13.56 -10.03 14.71
C ILE A 336 -14.57 -8.89 14.73
N GLU A 337 -14.88 -8.33 15.90
CA GLU A 337 -15.83 -7.24 16.03
C GLU A 337 -15.34 -5.96 15.36
N LEU A 338 -14.08 -5.61 15.54
CA LEU A 338 -13.45 -4.47 14.88
C LEU A 338 -13.38 -4.68 13.36
N ALA A 339 -12.88 -5.84 12.92
CA ALA A 339 -12.76 -6.16 11.49
C ALA A 339 -14.12 -6.14 10.78
N ALA A 340 -15.21 -6.56 11.43
CA ALA A 340 -16.56 -6.51 10.86
C ALA A 340 -17.08 -5.07 10.64
N ARG A 341 -16.49 -4.08 11.30
CA ARG A 341 -16.83 -2.65 11.18
C ARG A 341 -15.89 -1.90 10.24
N THR A 342 -14.80 -2.52 9.81
CA THR A 342 -13.79 -1.92 8.93
C THR A 342 -13.94 -2.48 7.52
N ALA A 343 -14.02 -1.61 6.50
CA ALA A 343 -14.06 -2.02 5.10
C ALA A 343 -12.66 -2.33 4.54
N SER A 344 -11.96 -3.30 5.16
CA SER A 344 -10.62 -3.77 4.76
C SER A 344 -10.59 -5.30 4.66
N GLU A 345 -10.28 -5.79 3.48
CA GLU A 345 -10.08 -7.22 3.21
C GLU A 345 -8.80 -7.73 3.89
N ASN A 346 -7.76 -6.90 3.97
CA ASN A 346 -6.53 -7.26 4.66
C ASN A 346 -6.76 -7.43 6.17
N ALA A 347 -7.54 -6.54 6.79
CA ALA A 347 -7.91 -6.66 8.20
C ALA A 347 -8.74 -7.93 8.45
N ARG A 348 -9.63 -8.28 7.51
CA ARG A 348 -10.39 -9.53 7.51
C ARG A 348 -9.47 -10.76 7.45
N VAL A 349 -8.44 -10.73 6.59
CA VAL A 349 -7.47 -11.83 6.46
C VAL A 349 -6.64 -12.00 7.74
N ASP A 350 -6.20 -10.91 8.36
CA ASP A 350 -5.44 -10.99 9.62
C ASP A 350 -6.31 -11.53 10.78
N ALA A 351 -7.59 -11.14 10.84
CA ALA A 351 -8.55 -11.72 11.77
C ALA A 351 -8.73 -13.24 11.59
N LEU A 352 -8.81 -13.70 10.34
CA LEU A 352 -8.89 -15.13 10.04
C LEU A 352 -7.59 -15.87 10.38
N THR A 353 -6.43 -15.24 10.15
CA THR A 353 -5.13 -15.81 10.51
C THR A 353 -5.05 -16.11 12.01
N LEU A 354 -5.55 -15.20 12.85
CA LEU A 354 -5.67 -15.44 14.29
C LEU A 354 -6.64 -16.59 14.62
N CYS A 355 -7.80 -16.66 13.95
CA CYS A 355 -8.75 -17.76 14.16
C CYS A 355 -8.11 -19.12 13.82
N ASP A 356 -7.39 -19.20 12.71
CA ASP A 356 -6.71 -20.41 12.27
C ASP A 356 -5.61 -20.82 13.27
N ALA A 357 -4.83 -19.86 13.79
CA ALA A 357 -3.82 -20.12 14.83
C ALA A 357 -4.45 -20.71 16.11
N ILE A 358 -5.56 -20.13 16.58
CA ILE A 358 -6.29 -20.61 17.76
C ILE A 358 -6.87 -22.02 17.52
N GLU A 359 -7.39 -22.28 16.32
CA GLU A 359 -7.93 -23.60 15.94
C GLU A 359 -6.84 -24.67 15.90
N MET A 360 -5.67 -24.35 15.34
CA MET A 360 -4.52 -25.26 15.33
C MET A 360 -3.99 -25.57 16.73
N ALA A 361 -4.07 -24.63 17.67
CA ALA A 361 -3.69 -24.84 19.07
C ALA A 361 -4.65 -25.79 19.82
N GLY A 362 -5.82 -26.12 19.27
CA GLY A 362 -6.75 -27.10 19.82
C GLY A 362 -7.53 -26.63 21.06
N TYR A 363 -7.69 -25.31 21.24
CA TYR A 363 -8.31 -24.76 22.45
C TYR A 363 -9.85 -24.91 22.49
N PRO A 364 -10.46 -25.31 23.63
CA PRO A 364 -11.91 -25.37 23.77
C PRO A 364 -12.60 -24.02 23.54
N GLY A 365 -13.28 -23.88 22.40
CA GLY A 365 -13.93 -22.62 21.99
C GLY A 365 -13.44 -22.08 20.64
N ALA A 366 -12.36 -22.63 20.09
CA ALA A 366 -11.86 -22.25 18.76
C ALA A 366 -12.95 -22.35 17.68
N THR A 367 -13.71 -23.44 17.64
CA THR A 367 -14.81 -23.61 16.68
C THR A 367 -15.88 -22.53 16.80
N ALA A 368 -16.24 -22.14 18.03
CA ALA A 368 -17.24 -21.09 18.27
C ALA A 368 -16.73 -19.71 17.81
N LEU A 369 -15.43 -19.43 17.99
CA LEU A 369 -14.78 -18.24 17.50
C LEU A 369 -14.76 -18.22 15.96
N THR A 370 -14.34 -19.30 15.32
CA THR A 370 -14.31 -19.45 13.84
C THR A 370 -15.70 -19.30 13.23
N ASP A 371 -16.73 -19.89 13.85
CA ASP A 371 -18.13 -19.73 13.40
C ASP A 371 -18.62 -18.28 13.53
N ARG A 372 -18.25 -17.60 14.62
CA ARG A 372 -18.51 -16.17 14.80
C ARG A 372 -17.80 -15.33 13.75
N ALA A 373 -16.53 -15.61 13.45
CA ALA A 373 -15.77 -14.93 12.40
C ALA A 373 -16.46 -15.09 11.04
N ARG A 374 -16.86 -16.31 10.66
CA ARG A 374 -17.61 -16.57 9.42
C ARG A 374 -18.92 -15.79 9.35
N ALA A 375 -19.67 -15.72 10.45
CA ALA A 375 -20.94 -15.00 10.48
C ALA A 375 -20.75 -13.48 10.37
N ALA A 376 -19.84 -12.91 11.17
CA ALA A 376 -19.63 -11.47 11.24
C ALA A 376 -18.97 -10.91 9.97
N LEU A 377 -17.94 -11.59 9.45
CA LEU A 377 -17.14 -11.09 8.32
C LEU A 377 -17.85 -11.30 6.97
N ARG A 378 -18.79 -12.26 6.86
CA ARG A 378 -19.69 -12.37 5.68
C ARG A 378 -20.75 -11.26 5.66
N ALA A 379 -21.32 -10.92 6.81
CA ALA A 379 -22.35 -9.89 6.93
C ALA A 379 -21.78 -8.48 6.67
N GLY A 380 -20.55 -8.20 7.11
CA GLY A 380 -19.85 -6.94 6.83
C GLY A 380 -19.66 -6.69 5.32
N ASN A 381 -19.36 -7.73 4.54
CA ASN A 381 -19.19 -7.63 3.08
C ASN A 381 -20.49 -7.24 2.36
N THR A 382 -21.65 -7.71 2.85
CA THR A 382 -22.96 -7.33 2.29
C THR A 382 -23.43 -5.93 2.70
N ALA A 383 -22.94 -5.40 3.84
CA ALA A 383 -23.30 -4.06 4.31
C ALA A 383 -22.39 -2.97 3.69
N ALA A 384 -21.12 -3.28 3.42
CA ALA A 384 -20.22 -2.40 2.67
C ALA A 384 -20.60 -2.29 1.18
N ALA A 385 -21.25 -3.32 0.63
CA ALA A 385 -21.77 -3.35 -0.73
C ALA A 385 -23.21 -2.78 -0.88
N GLY A 386 -23.67 -1.93 0.06
CA GLY A 386 -25.02 -1.35 0.05
C GLY A 386 -25.29 -0.38 -1.12
N PRO A 387 -26.59 -0.18 -1.44
CA PRO A 387 -27.22 -0.24 -2.78
C PRO A 387 -26.73 0.71 -3.87
#